data_AF-A0A1B3IU74-F1
#
_entry.id   AF-A0A1B3IU74-F1
#
_cell.length_a   1.000
_cell.length_b   1.000
_cell.length_c   1.000
_cell.angle_alpha   90.00
_cell.angle_beta   90.00
_cell.angle_gamma   90.00
#
_symmetry.space_group_name_H-M   'P 1'
#
loop_
_entity.id
_entity.type
_entity.pdbx_description
1 polymer ?
#
loop_
_entity_poly.entity_id
_entity_poly.type
_entity_poly.pdbx_seq_one_letter_code
_entity_poly.pdbx_strand_id
1 'polypeptide(L)'
;LLIIDYSEKRLLACGSLYQGVCKLLRLDDLFILVEPSHKKEHYLSSVNKTGTMYGVIVRSDGEDGKLFIGTAVDGKQDYFPTLSSRKLPRDPESSAMLDYELHSDFVSSLIKIPSDTLALVSHFDIFYIYGFASSNFVYFLTVQPETPEGVSINSANDLFYTSRIVRLCKNDPKFHSYVSLPFGCIKGDVEYRLLQAAYLSKPGDVLANALNITAQDDILFAIFSKGQKQYHQPPDDSALCVFP
;
A
#
# COMPACT_ATOMS: atom_id res chain seq x y z
N LEU A 1 -2.21 5.57 9.60
CA LEU A 1 -1.28 4.42 9.58
C LEU A 1 -0.92 4.05 11.01
N LEU A 2 -0.82 2.76 11.34
CA LEU A 2 -0.41 2.27 12.66
C LEU A 2 0.38 0.96 12.51
N ILE A 3 1.69 0.98 12.73
CA ILE A 3 2.57 -0.19 12.54
C ILE A 3 3.56 -0.31 13.70
N ILE A 4 3.68 -1.51 14.27
CA ILE A 4 4.70 -1.81 15.27
C ILE A 4 6.05 -2.05 14.57
N ASP A 5 7.06 -1.27 14.93
CA ASP A 5 8.47 -1.54 14.61
C ASP A 5 9.06 -2.45 15.71
N TYR A 6 8.90 -3.76 15.52
CA TYR A 6 9.22 -4.77 16.55
C TYR A 6 10.69 -4.74 16.98
N SER A 7 11.65 -4.57 16.06
CA SER A 7 13.08 -4.62 16.39
C SER A 7 13.49 -3.50 17.34
N GLU A 8 12.87 -2.33 17.18
CA GLU A 8 13.22 -1.10 17.93
C GLU A 8 12.21 -0.78 19.04
N LYS A 9 11.27 -1.70 19.31
CA LYS A 9 10.22 -1.59 20.35
C LYS A 9 9.47 -0.25 20.33
N ARG A 10 9.11 0.20 19.13
CA ARG A 10 8.40 1.47 18.90
C ARG A 10 7.23 1.29 17.95
N LEU A 11 6.36 2.29 17.92
CA LEU A 11 5.13 2.33 17.14
C LEU A 11 5.22 3.50 16.17
N LEU A 12 5.04 3.23 14.88
CA LEU A 12 4.86 4.25 13.86
C LEU A 12 3.36 4.57 13.73
N ALA A 13 3.00 5.81 14.06
CA ALA A 13 1.65 6.33 13.95
C ALA A 13 1.61 7.55 13.04
N CYS A 14 0.88 7.48 11.93
CA CYS A 14 0.71 8.61 11.01
C CYS A 14 -0.76 9.00 10.91
N GLY A 15 -1.03 10.30 11.09
CA GLY A 15 -2.36 10.88 11.05
C GLY A 15 -2.68 11.52 9.70
N SER A 16 -3.79 12.27 9.65
CA SER A 16 -4.19 13.12 8.51
C SER A 16 -3.95 14.61 8.75
N LEU A 17 -3.66 15.00 9.99
CA LEU A 17 -3.31 16.39 10.34
C LEU A 17 -1.98 16.79 9.71
N TYR A 18 -1.85 18.09 9.43
CA TYR A 18 -0.63 18.70 8.90
C TYR A 18 -0.05 17.98 7.68
N GLN A 19 -0.87 17.69 6.66
CA GLN A 19 -0.45 16.96 5.44
C GLN A 19 0.05 15.52 5.70
N GLY A 20 -0.37 14.93 6.82
CA GLY A 20 -0.12 13.53 7.14
C GLY A 20 1.26 13.24 7.71
N VAL A 21 1.67 14.01 8.73
CA VAL A 21 2.91 13.75 9.48
C VAL A 21 2.82 12.44 10.29
N CYS A 22 3.99 11.86 10.56
CA CYS A 22 4.15 10.66 11.37
C CYS A 22 4.84 10.95 12.70
N LYS A 23 4.54 10.13 13.70
CA LYS A 23 5.22 10.06 14.98
C LYS A 23 5.77 8.64 15.19
N LEU A 24 6.97 8.55 15.73
CA LEU A 24 7.44 7.34 16.37
C LEU A 24 7.19 7.45 17.87
N LEU A 25 6.51 6.46 18.43
CA LEU A 25 6.12 6.42 19.84
C LEU A 25 6.78 5.19 20.49
N ARG A 26 7.22 5.31 21.74
CA ARG A 26 7.68 4.13 22.49
C ARG A 26 6.51 3.20 22.80
N LEU A 27 6.70 1.88 22.73
CA LEU A 27 5.58 0.93 22.89
C LEU A 27 5.02 0.82 24.31
N ASP A 28 5.83 1.11 25.32
CA ASP A 28 5.47 0.95 26.74
C ASP A 28 4.53 2.06 27.23
N ASP A 29 4.77 3.31 26.84
CA ASP A 29 4.06 4.48 27.36
C ASP A 29 3.62 5.49 26.29
N LEU A 30 3.86 5.18 25.01
CA LEU A 30 3.53 6.04 23.87
C LEU A 30 4.24 7.40 23.90
N PHE A 31 5.36 7.53 24.62
CA PHE A 31 6.18 8.73 24.58
C PHE A 31 6.69 8.99 23.16
N ILE A 32 6.59 10.25 22.71
CA ILE A 32 7.03 10.65 21.37
C ILE A 32 8.56 10.60 21.31
N LEU A 33 9.08 9.68 20.51
CA LEU A 33 10.51 9.57 20.24
C LEU A 33 10.95 10.62 19.22
N VAL A 34 10.20 10.75 18.11
CA VAL A 34 10.47 11.74 17.06
C VAL A 34 9.22 12.00 16.22
N GLU A 35 9.10 13.21 15.67
CA GLU A 35 8.06 13.65 14.74
C GLU A 35 8.72 14.36 13.54
N PRO A 36 9.19 13.62 12.53
CA PRO A 36 9.84 14.21 11.36
C PRO A 36 8.90 15.17 10.63
N SER A 37 9.33 16.42 10.43
CA SER A 37 8.48 17.48 9.84
C SER A 37 9.24 18.55 9.05
N HIS A 38 10.56 18.43 8.88
CA HIS A 38 11.38 19.46 8.23
C HIS A 38 11.59 19.28 6.71
N LYS A 39 11.38 18.08 6.15
CA LYS A 39 11.54 17.79 4.71
C LYS A 39 10.19 17.52 4.06
N LYS A 40 10.09 17.76 2.75
CA LYS A 40 8.83 17.63 2.00
C LYS A 40 8.26 16.22 2.08
N GLU A 41 9.10 15.20 2.05
CA GLU A 41 8.71 13.80 2.09
C GLU A 41 8.18 13.36 3.47
N HIS A 42 8.46 14.09 4.55
CA HIS A 42 7.92 13.76 5.87
C HIS A 42 6.39 13.88 5.94
N TYR A 43 5.80 14.60 4.98
CA TYR A 43 4.37 14.73 4.79
C TYR A 43 3.88 13.65 3.83
N LEU A 44 3.09 12.69 4.34
CA LEU A 44 2.74 11.50 3.56
C LEU A 44 1.57 11.71 2.60
N SER A 45 0.49 12.32 3.08
CA SER A 45 -0.72 12.60 2.33
C SER A 45 -1.68 13.43 3.16
N SER A 46 -2.42 14.34 2.51
CA SER A 46 -3.49 15.09 3.17
C SER A 46 -4.84 14.36 3.25
N VAL A 47 -4.93 13.14 2.71
CA VAL A 47 -6.18 12.35 2.72
C VAL A 47 -6.62 12.09 4.17
N ASN A 48 -7.89 12.38 4.46
CA ASN A 48 -8.49 12.18 5.78
C ASN A 48 -9.43 10.95 5.85
N LYS A 49 -9.50 10.15 4.78
CA LYS A 49 -10.28 8.91 4.71
C LYS A 49 -9.43 7.70 5.10
N THR A 50 -9.97 6.83 5.94
CA THR A 50 -9.35 5.54 6.29
C THR A 50 -9.39 4.56 5.11
N GLY A 51 -8.62 3.46 5.18
CA GLY A 51 -8.60 2.42 4.14
C GLY A 51 -7.91 2.84 2.84
N THR A 52 -7.16 3.94 2.85
CA THR A 52 -6.49 4.49 1.66
C THR A 52 -4.96 4.42 1.72
N MET A 53 -4.40 4.13 2.91
CA MET A 53 -2.97 4.10 3.18
C MET A 53 -2.60 2.81 3.90
N TYR A 54 -1.52 2.17 3.45
CA TYR A 54 -0.92 1.01 4.10
C TYR A 54 0.61 1.13 4.07
N GLY A 55 1.27 0.46 5.01
CA GLY A 55 2.73 0.45 5.07
C GLY A 55 3.28 -0.88 5.55
N VAL A 56 4.52 -1.16 5.17
CA VAL A 56 5.26 -2.39 5.50
C VAL A 56 6.66 -2.01 5.93
N ILE A 57 7.03 -2.36 7.16
CA ILE A 57 8.40 -2.21 7.66
C ILE A 57 9.19 -3.45 7.24
N VAL A 58 10.35 -3.23 6.62
CA VAL A 58 11.31 -4.26 6.25
C VAL A 58 12.63 -3.92 6.90
N ARG A 59 13.20 -4.87 7.66
CA ARG A 59 14.55 -4.75 8.22
C ARG A 59 15.25 -6.09 8.06
N SER A 60 16.46 -6.05 7.51
CA SER A 60 17.38 -7.19 7.46
C SER A 60 18.26 -7.19 8.71
N ASP A 61 18.78 -8.35 9.09
CA ASP A 61 19.72 -8.45 10.21
C ASP A 61 20.97 -7.61 9.94
N GLY A 62 21.36 -6.79 10.92
CA GLY A 62 22.52 -5.91 10.82
C GLY A 62 22.33 -4.62 10.01
N GLU A 63 21.18 -4.42 9.36
CA GLU A 63 20.89 -3.20 8.60
C GLU A 63 19.93 -2.26 9.35
N ASP A 64 19.91 -0.99 8.93
CA ASP A 64 18.82 -0.07 9.25
C ASP A 64 17.51 -0.51 8.60
N GLY A 65 16.39 -0.08 9.18
CA GLY A 65 15.07 -0.42 8.65
C GLY A 65 14.70 0.40 7.42
N LYS A 66 13.74 -0.11 6.66
CA LYS A 66 13.06 0.58 5.56
C LYS A 66 11.56 0.51 5.77
N LEU A 67 10.86 1.59 5.44
CA LEU A 67 9.40 1.64 5.42
C LEU A 67 8.95 1.77 3.97
N PHE A 68 8.23 0.77 3.46
CA PHE A 68 7.44 0.93 2.25
C PHE A 68 6.08 1.50 2.63
N ILE A 69 5.64 2.53 1.92
CA ILE A 69 4.36 3.18 2.19
C ILE A 69 3.61 3.51 0.90
N GLY A 70 2.37 3.04 0.84
CA GLY A 70 1.43 3.35 -0.22
C GLY A 70 0.27 4.17 0.32
N THR A 71 -0.15 5.20 -0.42
CA THR A 71 -1.24 6.10 -0.03
C THR A 71 -1.97 6.67 -1.24
N ALA A 72 -3.26 6.92 -1.05
CA ALA A 72 -4.02 7.86 -1.87
C ALA A 72 -3.47 9.29 -1.70
N VAL A 73 -3.58 10.11 -2.74
CA VAL A 73 -2.93 11.44 -2.81
C VAL A 73 -3.88 12.61 -3.06
N ASP A 74 -5.18 12.36 -3.25
CA ASP A 74 -6.24 13.39 -3.39
C ASP A 74 -5.95 14.41 -4.49
N GLY A 75 -5.46 13.94 -5.64
CA GLY A 75 -5.09 14.80 -6.77
C GLY A 75 -3.89 15.73 -6.51
N LYS A 76 -3.10 15.48 -5.46
CA LYS A 76 -1.88 16.24 -5.13
C LYS A 76 -0.62 15.44 -5.48
N GLN A 77 -0.56 14.92 -6.70
CA GLN A 77 0.51 14.07 -7.22
C GLN A 77 1.92 14.71 -7.18
N ASP A 78 2.00 16.04 -7.25
CA ASP A 78 3.27 16.77 -7.14
C ASP A 78 3.78 16.89 -5.70
N TYR A 79 2.86 16.79 -4.72
CA TYR A 79 3.16 16.89 -3.30
C TYR A 79 3.54 15.53 -2.73
N PHE A 80 2.75 14.51 -3.03
CA PHE A 80 2.85 13.20 -2.41
C PHE A 80 3.09 12.11 -3.46
N PRO A 81 4.08 11.21 -3.27
CA PRO A 81 4.14 9.98 -4.03
C PRO A 81 3.00 9.05 -3.61
N THR A 82 2.46 8.28 -4.56
CA THR A 82 1.44 7.27 -4.24
C THR A 82 2.05 6.02 -3.60
N LEU A 83 3.30 5.70 -3.92
CA LEU A 83 4.07 4.59 -3.33
C LEU A 83 5.52 5.03 -3.19
N SER A 84 6.15 4.76 -2.05
CA SER A 84 7.58 5.03 -1.86
C SER A 84 8.22 4.13 -0.81
N SER A 85 9.55 4.05 -0.82
CA SER A 85 10.34 3.50 0.29
C SER A 85 11.12 4.60 1.00
N ARG A 86 11.11 4.53 2.33
CA ARG A 86 11.70 5.50 3.24
C ARG A 86 12.70 4.84 4.16
N LYS A 87 13.70 5.60 4.60
CA LYS A 87 14.64 5.17 5.64
C LYS A 87 13.92 5.12 6.98
N LEU A 88 14.15 4.04 7.73
CA LEU A 88 13.67 3.86 9.10
C LEU A 88 14.85 3.45 10.01
N PRO A 89 15.80 4.38 10.26
CA PRO A 89 17.00 4.12 11.03
C PRO A 89 16.69 3.62 12.44
N ARG A 90 17.59 2.83 13.04
CA ARG A 90 17.44 2.37 14.42
C ARG A 90 17.40 3.55 15.39
N ASP A 91 18.34 4.48 15.21
CA ASP A 91 18.41 5.73 15.95
C ASP A 91 17.17 6.62 15.67
N PRO A 92 16.31 6.88 16.67
CA PRO A 92 15.16 7.77 16.52
C PRO A 92 15.54 9.22 16.20
N GLU A 93 16.74 9.67 16.59
CA GLU A 93 17.21 11.04 16.38
C GLU A 93 17.93 11.22 15.04
N SER A 94 18.00 10.17 14.22
CA SER A 94 18.63 10.24 12.91
C SER A 94 18.02 11.36 12.06
N SER A 95 18.87 12.24 11.54
CA SER A 95 18.47 13.32 10.63
C SER A 95 17.94 12.83 9.27
N ALA A 96 18.05 11.52 9.01
CA ALA A 96 17.54 10.84 7.83
C ALA A 96 16.24 10.04 8.09
N MET A 97 15.65 10.18 9.27
CA MET A 97 14.41 9.50 9.63
C MET A 97 13.27 9.86 8.65
N LEU A 98 12.69 8.86 7.99
CA LEU A 98 11.63 8.97 6.98
C LEU A 98 11.98 9.70 5.68
N ASP A 99 13.26 10.01 5.45
CA ASP A 99 13.78 10.40 4.13
C ASP A 99 13.49 9.30 3.10
N TYR A 100 13.46 9.65 1.82
CA TYR A 100 13.49 8.63 0.76
C TYR A 100 14.73 7.72 0.89
N GLU A 101 14.56 6.43 0.60
CA GLU A 101 15.67 5.48 0.52
C GLU A 101 16.70 5.91 -0.53
N LEU A 102 16.21 6.34 -1.70
CA LEU A 102 17.00 6.94 -2.77
C LEU A 102 16.27 8.18 -3.31
N HIS A 103 16.99 9.30 -3.45
CA HIS A 103 16.45 10.52 -4.04
C HIS A 103 17.47 11.17 -4.98
N SER A 104 17.10 11.30 -6.25
CA SER A 104 17.82 12.04 -7.29
C SER A 104 16.85 12.54 -8.36
N ASP A 105 17.31 13.41 -9.25
CA ASP A 105 16.48 14.07 -10.27
C ASP A 105 15.74 13.09 -11.18
N PHE A 106 16.36 11.95 -11.51
CA PHE A 106 15.82 11.00 -12.49
C PHE A 106 15.50 9.63 -11.91
N VAL A 107 16.07 9.29 -10.75
CA VAL A 107 15.87 7.98 -10.10
C VAL A 107 15.63 8.20 -8.61
N SER A 108 14.43 7.85 -8.15
CA SER A 108 14.05 7.97 -6.76
C SER A 108 13.26 6.75 -6.34
N SER A 109 13.24 6.47 -5.04
CA SER A 109 12.56 5.33 -4.44
C SER A 109 11.05 5.60 -4.25
N LEU A 110 10.39 6.05 -5.32
CA LEU A 110 9.01 6.51 -5.30
C LEU A 110 8.32 6.40 -6.66
N ILE A 111 6.99 6.38 -6.62
CA ILE A 111 6.09 6.45 -7.78
C ILE A 111 5.11 7.59 -7.55
N LYS A 112 4.95 8.44 -8.57
CA LYS A 112 3.93 9.49 -8.62
C LYS A 112 2.86 9.14 -9.64
N ILE A 113 1.63 9.57 -9.37
CA ILE A 113 0.56 9.52 -10.36
C ILE A 113 0.89 10.56 -11.46
N PRO A 114 0.91 10.20 -12.75
CA PRO A 114 1.12 11.17 -13.82
C PRO A 114 -0.02 12.19 -13.86
N SER A 115 0.31 13.48 -14.07
CA SER A 115 -0.70 14.54 -14.21
C SER A 115 -1.70 14.25 -15.35
N ASP A 116 -1.24 13.63 -16.44
CA ASP A 116 -2.09 13.25 -17.57
C ASP A 116 -3.17 12.24 -17.17
N THR A 117 -2.89 11.34 -16.21
CA THR A 117 -3.89 10.39 -15.69
C THR A 117 -5.03 11.13 -14.98
N LEU A 118 -4.68 12.16 -14.20
CA LEU A 118 -5.67 12.99 -13.49
C LEU A 118 -6.43 13.92 -14.45
N ALA A 119 -5.82 14.33 -15.57
CA ALA A 119 -6.52 15.07 -16.62
C ALA A 119 -7.55 14.20 -17.35
N LEU A 120 -7.25 12.91 -17.55
CA LEU A 120 -8.17 11.95 -18.18
C LEU A 120 -9.30 11.51 -17.24
N VAL A 121 -8.97 11.27 -15.97
CA VAL A 121 -9.90 10.81 -14.93
C VAL A 121 -9.71 11.70 -13.69
N SER A 122 -10.56 12.72 -13.55
CA SER A 122 -10.41 13.80 -12.56
C SER A 122 -10.37 13.36 -11.10
N HIS A 123 -10.98 12.22 -10.80
CA HIS A 123 -11.03 11.62 -9.47
C HIS A 123 -10.17 10.35 -9.36
N PHE A 124 -9.20 10.18 -10.26
CA PHE A 124 -8.28 9.06 -10.18
C PHE A 124 -7.43 9.15 -8.91
N ASP A 125 -7.43 8.07 -8.14
CA ASP A 125 -6.55 7.88 -7.01
C ASP A 125 -6.32 6.38 -6.81
N ILE A 126 -5.32 6.03 -6.00
CA ILE A 126 -4.95 4.64 -5.73
C ILE A 126 -5.12 4.37 -4.24
N PHE A 127 -6.05 3.50 -3.88
CA PHE A 127 -6.34 3.12 -2.50
C PHE A 127 -5.54 1.87 -2.12
N TYR A 128 -4.69 1.97 -1.11
CA TYR A 128 -3.86 0.87 -0.63
C TYR A 128 -4.58 0.13 0.48
N ILE A 129 -5.27 -0.95 0.12
CA ILE A 129 -6.17 -1.70 0.99
C ILE A 129 -5.39 -2.56 1.99
N TYR A 130 -4.29 -3.17 1.54
CA TYR A 130 -3.44 -4.03 2.36
C TYR A 130 -2.01 -4.04 1.84
N GLY A 131 -1.06 -4.42 2.70
CA GLY A 131 0.33 -4.61 2.31
C GLY A 131 1.03 -5.61 3.23
N PHE A 132 1.95 -6.38 2.67
CA PHE A 132 2.68 -7.42 3.40
C PHE A 132 4.07 -7.65 2.80
N ALA A 133 4.94 -8.28 3.58
CA ALA A 133 6.21 -8.80 3.10
C ALA A 133 6.14 -10.33 3.07
N SER A 134 6.60 -10.93 1.97
CA SER A 134 6.77 -12.38 1.86
C SER A 134 8.03 -12.67 1.04
N SER A 135 8.82 -13.64 1.48
CA SER A 135 10.10 -13.99 0.86
C SER A 135 10.99 -12.76 0.64
N ASN A 136 11.43 -12.47 -0.60
CA ASN A 136 12.29 -11.33 -0.94
C ASN A 136 11.54 -10.09 -1.44
N PHE A 137 10.21 -10.07 -1.29
CA PHE A 137 9.36 -9.03 -1.85
C PHE A 137 8.48 -8.35 -0.80
N VAL A 138 8.02 -7.17 -1.16
CA VAL A 138 6.87 -6.50 -0.55
C VAL A 138 5.74 -6.44 -1.55
N TYR A 139 4.52 -6.56 -1.05
CA TYR A 139 3.30 -6.58 -1.83
C TYR A 139 2.36 -5.52 -1.28
N PHE A 140 1.69 -4.80 -2.19
CA PHE A 140 0.60 -3.91 -1.88
C PHE A 140 -0.61 -4.31 -2.71
N LEU A 141 -1.77 -4.34 -2.08
CA LEU A 141 -3.04 -4.62 -2.74
C LEU A 141 -3.78 -3.31 -2.89
N THR A 142 -4.08 -2.94 -4.13
CA THR A 142 -4.65 -1.65 -4.46
C THR A 142 -6.00 -1.77 -5.14
N VAL A 143 -6.82 -0.73 -5.00
CA VAL A 143 -8.00 -0.49 -5.81
C VAL A 143 -7.87 0.90 -6.42
N GLN A 144 -8.12 1.04 -7.72
CA GLN A 144 -8.04 2.31 -8.44
C GLN A 144 -9.04 2.33 -9.59
N PRO A 145 -9.53 3.51 -10.02
CA PRO A 145 -10.32 3.63 -11.24
C PRO A 145 -9.54 3.10 -12.45
N GLU A 146 -10.23 2.47 -13.38
CA GLU A 146 -9.67 2.08 -14.66
C GLU A 146 -9.52 3.29 -15.57
N THR A 147 -8.37 3.42 -16.22
CA THR A 147 -8.11 4.51 -17.16
C THR A 147 -8.62 4.12 -18.55
N PRO A 148 -9.63 4.80 -19.10
CA PRO A 148 -10.10 4.52 -20.45
C PRO A 148 -9.05 4.90 -21.50
N GLU A 149 -9.02 4.18 -22.61
CA GLU A 149 -8.26 4.59 -23.79
C GLU A 149 -8.97 5.75 -24.49
N GLY A 150 -8.44 6.98 -24.34
CA GLY A 150 -8.79 8.12 -25.20
C GLY A 150 -10.12 8.84 -24.93
N VAL A 151 -10.85 8.52 -23.86
CA VAL A 151 -12.11 9.22 -23.49
C VAL A 151 -12.02 9.77 -22.08
N SER A 152 -12.20 11.09 -21.92
CA SER A 152 -12.30 11.71 -20.59
C SER A 152 -13.59 11.28 -19.89
N ILE A 153 -13.49 10.79 -18.65
CA ILE A 153 -14.64 10.40 -17.84
C ILE A 153 -14.77 11.38 -16.66
N ASN A 154 -15.89 12.10 -16.64
CA ASN A 154 -16.18 13.12 -15.62
C ASN A 154 -17.21 12.67 -14.55
N SER A 155 -17.78 11.46 -14.66
CA SER A 155 -18.77 10.92 -13.73
C SER A 155 -18.18 9.80 -12.88
N ALA A 156 -18.19 9.95 -11.55
CA ALA A 156 -17.65 8.97 -10.61
C ALA A 156 -18.50 7.69 -10.48
N ASN A 157 -19.80 7.75 -10.81
CA ASN A 157 -20.74 6.64 -10.61
C ASN A 157 -20.65 5.55 -11.69
N ASP A 158 -20.07 5.85 -12.85
CA ASP A 158 -19.89 4.89 -13.95
C ASP A 158 -18.45 4.36 -14.07
N LEU A 159 -17.56 4.74 -13.14
CA LEU A 159 -16.19 4.28 -13.15
C LEU A 159 -16.11 2.78 -12.84
N PHE A 160 -15.41 2.07 -13.72
CA PHE A 160 -14.89 0.76 -13.41
C PHE A 160 -13.65 0.92 -12.54
N TYR A 161 -13.47 0.01 -11.60
CA TYR A 161 -12.34 -0.05 -10.70
C TYR A 161 -11.63 -1.38 -10.90
N THR A 162 -10.30 -1.34 -10.83
CA THR A 162 -9.45 -2.51 -10.93
C THR A 162 -8.74 -2.74 -9.60
N SER A 163 -8.81 -3.98 -9.11
CA SER A 163 -8.01 -4.42 -7.96
C SER A 163 -6.71 -5.02 -8.46
N ARG A 164 -5.57 -4.59 -7.91
CA ARG A 164 -4.24 -5.02 -8.36
C ARG A 164 -3.35 -5.49 -7.22
N ILE A 165 -2.48 -6.44 -7.53
CA ILE A 165 -1.32 -6.78 -6.70
C ILE A 165 -0.13 -6.01 -7.29
N VAL A 166 0.42 -5.12 -6.48
CA VAL A 166 1.69 -4.44 -6.73
C VAL A 166 2.79 -5.19 -5.99
N ARG A 167 3.90 -5.51 -6.66
CA ARG A 167 5.06 -6.18 -6.05
C ARG A 167 6.34 -5.38 -6.30
N LEU A 168 7.19 -5.30 -5.29
CA LEU A 168 8.54 -4.74 -5.33
C LEU A 168 9.53 -5.67 -4.61
N CYS A 169 10.77 -5.71 -5.07
CA CYS A 169 11.86 -6.34 -4.31
C CYS A 169 12.13 -5.55 -3.02
N LYS A 170 12.46 -6.25 -1.92
CA LYS A 170 12.85 -5.60 -0.65
C LYS A 170 14.10 -4.71 -0.79
N ASN A 171 15.01 -5.11 -1.68
CA ASN A 171 16.29 -4.43 -1.92
C ASN A 171 16.36 -3.85 -3.33
N ASP A 172 15.47 -2.90 -3.63
CA ASP A 172 15.44 -2.17 -4.89
C ASP A 172 15.14 -0.67 -4.67
N PRO A 173 16.15 0.14 -4.33
CA PRO A 173 15.96 1.57 -4.13
C PRO A 173 15.53 2.32 -5.41
N LYS A 174 15.68 1.71 -6.59
CA LYS A 174 15.34 2.34 -7.88
C LYS A 174 13.92 2.02 -8.35
N PHE A 175 13.20 1.14 -7.65
CA PHE A 175 11.85 0.71 -8.00
C PHE A 175 11.72 0.05 -9.40
N HIS A 176 12.83 -0.42 -9.97
CA HIS A 176 12.84 -1.10 -11.28
C HIS A 176 12.11 -2.46 -11.25
N SER A 177 11.94 -3.06 -10.07
CA SER A 177 11.22 -4.30 -9.84
C SER A 177 9.70 -4.14 -9.78
N TYR A 178 9.19 -2.91 -9.92
CA TYR A 178 7.75 -2.63 -9.86
C TYR A 178 7.00 -3.43 -10.91
N VAL A 179 6.06 -4.26 -10.46
CA VAL A 179 5.09 -4.96 -11.30
C VAL A 179 3.72 -4.84 -10.69
N SER A 180 2.70 -4.65 -11.53
CA SER A 180 1.31 -4.50 -11.10
C SER A 180 0.37 -5.31 -11.98
N LEU A 181 -0.31 -6.30 -11.39
CA LEU A 181 -1.21 -7.21 -12.11
C LEU A 181 -2.62 -7.16 -11.49
N PRO A 182 -3.69 -7.19 -12.31
CA PRO A 182 -5.04 -7.28 -11.80
C PRO A 182 -5.26 -8.65 -11.13
N PHE A 183 -6.08 -8.69 -10.09
CA PHE A 183 -6.45 -9.93 -9.42
C PHE A 183 -7.88 -9.91 -8.89
N GLY A 184 -8.42 -11.09 -8.63
CA GLY A 184 -9.78 -11.33 -8.18
C GLY A 184 -10.12 -12.81 -8.34
N CYS A 185 -11.37 -13.16 -8.14
CA CYS A 185 -11.81 -14.56 -8.18
C CYS A 185 -13.19 -14.70 -8.81
N ILE A 186 -13.52 -15.93 -9.19
CA ILE A 186 -14.77 -16.27 -9.86
C ILE A 186 -15.35 -17.51 -9.18
N LYS A 187 -16.67 -17.49 -8.94
CA LYS A 187 -17.41 -18.65 -8.45
C LYS A 187 -18.69 -18.83 -9.28
N GLY A 188 -18.76 -19.91 -10.06
CA GLY A 188 -19.79 -20.04 -11.10
C GLY A 188 -19.60 -18.95 -12.17
N ASP A 189 -20.65 -18.21 -12.47
CA ASP A 189 -20.64 -17.10 -13.45
C ASP A 189 -20.46 -15.71 -12.79
N VAL A 190 -20.15 -15.66 -11.49
CA VAL A 190 -20.02 -14.40 -10.75
C VAL A 190 -18.55 -14.03 -10.57
N GLU A 191 -18.17 -12.87 -11.08
CA GLU A 191 -16.85 -12.27 -10.88
C GLU A 191 -16.81 -11.36 -9.66
N TYR A 192 -15.80 -11.56 -8.82
CA TYR A 192 -15.52 -10.76 -7.63
C TYR A 192 -14.17 -10.05 -7.82
N ARG A 193 -14.22 -8.74 -8.12
CA ARG A 193 -13.06 -7.95 -8.55
C ARG A 193 -12.84 -6.66 -7.77
N LEU A 194 -13.69 -6.32 -6.80
CA LEU A 194 -13.51 -5.17 -5.91
C LEU A 194 -12.96 -5.61 -4.56
N LEU A 195 -11.64 -5.48 -4.37
CA LEU A 195 -10.99 -5.84 -3.12
C LEU A 195 -11.52 -5.00 -1.96
N GLN A 196 -11.90 -5.68 -0.87
CA GLN A 196 -12.43 -5.07 0.35
C GLN A 196 -11.46 -5.19 1.52
N ALA A 197 -10.82 -6.35 1.66
CA ALA A 197 -9.89 -6.65 2.74
C ALA A 197 -8.96 -7.79 2.35
N ALA A 198 -7.83 -7.91 3.03
CA ALA A 198 -6.96 -9.06 2.88
C ALA A 198 -6.15 -9.34 4.16
N TYR A 199 -5.60 -10.55 4.23
CA TYR A 199 -4.77 -11.00 5.34
C TYR A 199 -3.80 -12.09 4.88
N LEU A 200 -2.51 -11.94 5.20
CA LEU A 200 -1.51 -12.97 4.95
C LEU A 200 -1.48 -13.97 6.11
N SER A 201 -1.56 -15.27 5.81
CA SER A 201 -1.48 -16.31 6.83
C SER A 201 -0.86 -17.60 6.28
N LYS A 202 -0.84 -18.65 7.09
CA LYS A 202 -0.45 -20.00 6.69
C LYS A 202 -1.68 -20.80 6.26
N PRO A 203 -1.57 -21.72 5.28
CA PRO A 203 -2.71 -22.46 4.74
C PRO A 203 -3.34 -23.44 5.74
N GLY A 204 -2.55 -23.98 6.67
CA GLY A 204 -2.93 -25.20 7.41
C GLY A 204 -2.97 -26.44 6.50
N ASP A 205 -3.11 -27.62 7.09
CA ASP A 205 -2.88 -28.88 6.36
C ASP A 205 -3.86 -29.14 5.21
N VAL A 206 -5.14 -28.84 5.43
CA VAL A 206 -6.20 -29.10 4.44
C VAL A 206 -6.02 -28.24 3.20
N LEU A 207 -5.80 -26.94 3.37
CA LEU A 207 -5.62 -26.02 2.24
C LEU A 207 -4.27 -26.23 1.56
N ALA A 208 -3.21 -26.55 2.32
CA ALA A 208 -1.90 -26.87 1.77
C ALA A 208 -1.97 -28.07 0.81
N ASN A 209 -2.64 -29.14 1.22
CA ASN A 209 -2.87 -30.31 0.38
C ASN A 209 -3.71 -29.99 -0.87
N ALA A 210 -4.76 -29.16 -0.74
CA ALA A 210 -5.61 -28.80 -1.86
C ALA A 210 -4.89 -27.92 -2.91
N LEU A 211 -3.94 -27.10 -2.48
CA LEU A 211 -3.17 -26.21 -3.35
C LEU A 211 -1.81 -26.81 -3.79
N ASN A 212 -1.48 -28.01 -3.33
CA ASN A 212 -0.19 -28.67 -3.56
C ASN A 212 1.02 -27.80 -3.14
N ILE A 213 0.92 -27.21 -1.95
CA ILE A 213 1.95 -26.39 -1.30
C ILE A 213 2.26 -26.93 0.10
N THR A 214 3.24 -26.34 0.78
CA THR A 214 3.60 -26.71 2.15
C THR A 214 2.76 -25.94 3.18
N ALA A 215 2.59 -26.52 4.37
CA ALA A 215 1.91 -25.86 5.49
C ALA A 215 2.65 -24.59 5.99
N GLN A 216 3.89 -24.37 5.55
CA GLN A 216 4.72 -23.22 5.90
C GLN A 216 4.71 -22.11 4.84
N ASP A 217 4.11 -22.34 3.67
CA ASP A 217 4.02 -21.31 2.64
C ASP A 217 3.06 -20.19 3.08
N ASP A 218 3.30 -18.99 2.56
CA ASP A 218 2.39 -17.87 2.78
C ASP A 218 1.19 -17.98 1.84
N ILE A 219 -0.02 -17.80 2.36
CA ILE A 219 -1.25 -17.66 1.58
C ILE A 219 -1.86 -16.30 1.85
N LEU A 220 -2.24 -15.62 0.78
CA LEU A 220 -3.06 -14.43 0.85
C LEU A 220 -4.55 -14.80 0.84
N PHE A 221 -5.24 -14.47 1.92
CA PHE A 221 -6.70 -14.49 1.99
C PHE A 221 -7.22 -13.10 1.64
N ALA A 222 -8.19 -12.99 0.75
CA ALA A 222 -8.76 -11.71 0.34
C ALA A 222 -10.28 -11.77 0.18
N ILE A 223 -10.95 -10.69 0.58
CA ILE A 223 -12.38 -10.47 0.41
C ILE A 223 -12.60 -9.58 -0.79
N PHE A 224 -13.48 -10.00 -1.70
CA PHE A 224 -13.87 -9.23 -2.87
C PHE A 224 -15.39 -9.06 -2.94
N SER A 225 -15.86 -7.87 -3.27
CA SER A 225 -17.24 -7.62 -3.69
C SER A 225 -17.42 -7.90 -5.18
N LYS A 226 -18.66 -8.23 -5.56
CA LYS A 226 -19.06 -8.53 -6.93
C LYS A 226 -18.82 -7.36 -7.88
N GLY A 227 -18.39 -7.68 -9.10
CA GLY A 227 -18.22 -6.73 -10.19
C GLY A 227 -17.04 -5.78 -9.98
N GLN A 228 -17.11 -4.62 -10.64
CA GLN A 228 -16.02 -3.62 -10.72
C GLN A 228 -16.53 -2.18 -10.56
N LYS A 229 -17.78 -1.98 -10.16
CA LYS A 229 -18.41 -0.64 -10.02
C LYS A 229 -18.80 -0.37 -8.57
N GLN A 230 -19.17 0.88 -8.27
CA GLN A 230 -19.71 1.24 -6.95
C GLN A 230 -18.71 1.02 -5.80
N TYR A 231 -17.41 1.29 -5.99
CA TYR A 231 -16.40 1.11 -4.95
C TYR A 231 -16.75 1.74 -3.58
N HIS A 232 -17.39 2.91 -3.57
CA HIS A 232 -17.79 3.60 -2.34
C HIS A 232 -19.04 3.02 -1.66
N GLN A 233 -19.82 2.22 -2.39
CA GLN A 233 -21.03 1.54 -1.92
C GLN A 233 -21.07 0.15 -2.56
N PRO A 234 -20.14 -0.74 -2.18
CA PRO A 234 -19.99 -2.02 -2.85
C PRO A 234 -21.24 -2.89 -2.65
N PRO A 235 -21.59 -3.77 -3.62
CA PRO A 235 -22.69 -4.71 -3.43
C PRO A 235 -22.47 -5.66 -2.25
N ASP A 236 -23.57 -6.09 -1.62
CA ASP A 236 -23.56 -7.06 -0.51
C ASP A 236 -22.95 -8.42 -0.94
N ASP A 237 -23.14 -8.81 -2.20
CA ASP A 237 -22.62 -10.05 -2.78
C ASP A 237 -21.08 -10.01 -2.81
N SER A 238 -20.45 -10.87 -2.00
CA SER A 238 -19.01 -10.90 -1.76
C SER A 238 -18.47 -12.32 -1.59
N ALA A 239 -17.17 -12.49 -1.80
CA ALA A 239 -16.48 -13.77 -1.74
C ALA A 239 -15.16 -13.67 -0.94
N LEU A 240 -14.84 -14.75 -0.23
CA LEU A 240 -13.52 -15.02 0.32
C LEU A 240 -12.72 -15.87 -0.66
N CYS A 241 -11.53 -15.42 -1.02
CA CYS A 241 -10.67 -16.03 -2.01
C CYS A 241 -9.24 -16.20 -1.46
N VAL A 242 -8.53 -17.20 -1.99
CA VAL A 242 -7.18 -17.58 -1.54
C VAL A 242 -6.22 -17.52 -2.72
N PHE A 243 -5.02 -16.98 -2.48
CA PHE A 243 -3.97 -16.84 -3.47
C PHE A 243 -2.64 -17.34 -2.85
N PRO A 244 -2.07 -18.44 -3.36
CA PRO A 244 -0.72 -18.88 -3.00
C PRO A 244 0.37 -17.99 -3.58
#